data_AF-A0A833GES9-F1
#
_entry.id   AF-A0A833GES9-F1
#
_cell.length_a   1.000
_cell.length_b   1.000
_cell.length_c   1.000
_cell.angle_alpha   90.00
_cell.angle_beta   90.00
_cell.angle_gamma   90.00
#
_symmetry.space_group_name_H-M   'P 1'
#
loop_
_entity.id
_entity.type
_entity.pdbx_description
1 polymer ?
#
loop_
_entity_poly.entity_id
_entity_poly.type
_entity_poly.pdbx_seq_one_letter_code
_entity_poly.pdbx_strand_id
1 'polypeptide(L)'
;MNKPLIPAESQGAARSPLAAEAARRRTFAIISHPDAGKTTLTEKLLLFGGAINLAGQVKAKRDRRATRSDWMSIERERGISVVTSVMTFEFGGRVFNLLDTPGHEDFSEDTYRTLTAVDSAVMVIDAAKGIEARTRKLFEVCRLRDIPIITFINKMDRESRDPFELLDEIEKTLALDTAPVTWPIGRGRDFIGT
;
A
#
# COMPACT_ATOMS: atom_id res chain seq x y z
N MET A 1 32.82 51.43 -3.76
CA MET A 1 31.67 50.82 -3.08
C MET A 1 31.27 49.55 -3.83
N ASN A 2 31.24 48.43 -3.10
CA ASN A 2 30.62 47.11 -3.35
C ASN A 2 30.85 46.32 -4.65
N LYS A 3 31.59 45.22 -4.50
CA LYS A 3 31.20 43.87 -4.96
C LYS A 3 30.60 43.14 -3.71
N PRO A 4 29.80 42.03 -3.77
CA PRO A 4 29.68 41.13 -4.92
C PRO A 4 28.37 40.31 -5.12
N LEU A 5 28.37 39.53 -6.22
CA LEU A 5 27.83 38.17 -6.38
C LEU A 5 26.31 37.95 -6.24
N ILE A 6 25.63 37.92 -7.39
CA ILE A 6 24.58 36.92 -7.60
C ILE A 6 25.32 35.56 -7.65
N PRO A 7 25.05 34.59 -6.76
CA PRO A 7 25.57 33.25 -6.98
C PRO A 7 24.91 32.74 -8.26
N ALA A 8 25.74 32.37 -9.24
CA ALA A 8 25.28 31.52 -10.33
C ALA A 8 24.54 30.34 -9.68
N GLU A 9 23.31 30.09 -10.13
CA GLU A 9 22.58 28.88 -9.77
C GLU A 9 23.54 27.71 -9.94
N SER A 10 23.86 27.07 -8.82
CA SER A 10 24.68 25.87 -8.82
C SER A 10 23.90 24.83 -9.62
N GLN A 11 24.28 24.64 -10.89
CA GLN A 11 23.85 23.49 -11.68
C GLN A 11 24.07 22.27 -10.79
N GLY A 12 22.97 21.63 -10.40
CA GLY A 12 22.97 20.58 -9.40
C GLY A 12 24.02 19.54 -9.76
N ALA A 13 24.99 19.33 -8.88
CA ALA A 13 26.06 18.36 -9.08
C ALA A 13 25.43 17.03 -9.54
N ALA A 14 25.88 16.52 -10.69
CA ALA A 14 25.39 15.27 -11.24
C ALA A 14 25.46 14.20 -10.14
N ARG A 15 24.29 13.66 -9.75
CA ARG A 15 24.23 12.63 -8.72
C ARG A 15 25.15 11.48 -9.11
N SER A 16 25.91 10.95 -8.15
CA SER A 16 26.68 9.73 -8.38
C SER A 16 25.74 8.62 -8.89
N PRO A 17 26.24 7.66 -9.69
CA PRO A 17 25.40 6.56 -10.19
C PRO A 17 24.64 5.84 -9.07
N LEU A 18 25.27 5.67 -7.90
CA LEU A 18 24.64 5.11 -6.71
C LEU A 18 23.49 5.98 -6.16
N ALA A 19 23.70 7.30 -6.06
CA ALA A 19 22.67 8.22 -5.57
C ALA A 19 21.48 8.33 -6.54
N ALA A 20 21.73 8.23 -7.84
CA ALA A 20 20.67 8.16 -8.85
C ALA A 20 19.84 6.87 -8.71
N GLU A 21 20.51 5.72 -8.54
CA GLU A 21 19.87 4.43 -8.29
C GLU A 21 19.06 4.42 -6.99
N ALA A 22 19.60 4.97 -5.89
CA ALA A 22 18.88 5.06 -4.62
C ALA A 22 17.61 5.93 -4.77
N ALA A 23 17.73 7.09 -5.42
CA ALA A 23 16.64 8.04 -5.56
C ALA A 23 15.46 7.54 -6.43
N ARG A 24 15.66 6.55 -7.31
CA ARG A 24 14.59 5.97 -8.13
C ARG A 24 13.78 4.88 -7.41
N ARG A 25 14.19 4.42 -6.23
CA ARG A 25 13.53 3.32 -5.48
C ARG A 25 12.40 3.82 -4.59
N ARG A 26 11.31 3.06 -4.51
CA ARG A 26 10.15 3.31 -3.64
C ARG A 26 9.79 2.00 -2.95
N THR A 27 10.06 1.88 -1.66
CA THR A 27 9.77 0.67 -0.90
C THR A 27 8.56 0.92 -0.02
N PHE A 28 7.51 0.11 -0.19
CA PHE A 28 6.25 0.33 0.49
C PHE A 28 5.54 -0.98 0.84
N ALA A 29 4.63 -0.91 1.82
CA ALA A 29 3.73 -1.99 2.18
C ALA A 29 2.27 -1.61 1.89
N ILE A 30 1.40 -2.59 1.69
CA ILE A 30 -0.06 -2.37 1.67
C ILE A 30 -0.65 -2.90 2.96
N ILE A 31 -1.22 -2.03 3.78
CA ILE A 31 -1.90 -2.38 5.04
C ILE A 31 -3.41 -2.34 4.88
N SER A 32 -4.12 -3.34 5.39
CA SER A 32 -5.59 -3.38 5.30
C SER A 32 -6.20 -4.36 6.29
N HIS A 33 -7.50 -4.24 6.51
CA HIS A 33 -8.31 -5.34 7.06
C HIS A 33 -8.41 -6.51 6.07
N PRO A 34 -8.66 -7.75 6.52
CA PRO A 34 -9.06 -8.84 5.63
C PRO A 34 -10.19 -8.41 4.69
N ASP A 35 -10.12 -8.88 3.45
CA ASP A 35 -11.11 -8.63 2.40
C ASP A 35 -11.29 -7.16 1.96
N ALA A 36 -10.56 -6.19 2.49
CA ALA A 36 -10.59 -4.81 2.02
C ALA A 36 -10.10 -4.64 0.56
N GLY A 37 -9.38 -5.64 0.04
CA GLY A 37 -8.98 -5.72 -1.37
C GLY A 37 -7.48 -5.61 -1.65
N LYS A 38 -6.62 -5.73 -0.61
CA LYS A 38 -5.15 -5.72 -0.74
C LYS A 38 -4.64 -6.58 -1.90
N THR A 39 -5.02 -7.86 -1.97
CA THR A 39 -4.55 -8.78 -3.01
C THR A 39 -4.93 -8.32 -4.41
N THR A 40 -6.15 -7.79 -4.58
CA THR A 40 -6.62 -7.26 -5.88
C THR A 40 -5.85 -6.00 -6.26
N LEU A 41 -5.58 -5.10 -5.30
CA LEU A 41 -4.76 -3.91 -5.55
C LEU A 41 -3.33 -4.30 -5.94
N THR A 42 -2.71 -5.24 -5.21
CA THR A 42 -1.39 -5.79 -5.54
C THR A 42 -1.32 -6.34 -6.95
N GLU A 43 -2.30 -7.18 -7.35
CA GLU A 43 -2.39 -7.72 -8.71
C GLU A 43 -2.41 -6.60 -9.76
N LYS A 44 -3.23 -5.57 -9.53
CA LYS A 44 -3.35 -4.43 -10.47
C LYS A 44 -2.07 -3.61 -10.56
N LEU A 45 -1.41 -3.33 -9.43
CA LEU A 45 -0.13 -2.62 -9.42
C LEU A 45 0.94 -3.37 -10.22
N LEU A 46 1.03 -4.69 -10.05
CA LEU A 46 1.96 -5.53 -10.81
C LEU A 46 1.65 -5.53 -12.31
N LEU A 47 0.36 -5.59 -12.69
CA LEU A 47 -0.05 -5.48 -14.09
C LEU A 47 0.36 -4.13 -14.70
N PHE A 48 0.12 -3.02 -14.00
CA PHE A 48 0.52 -1.69 -14.47
C PHE A 48 2.04 -1.53 -14.56
N GLY A 49 2.80 -2.20 -13.69
CA GLY A 49 4.26 -2.26 -13.75
C GLY A 49 4.82 -3.22 -14.80
N GLY A 50 3.99 -3.80 -15.68
CA GLY A 50 4.42 -4.77 -16.69
C GLY A 50 4.85 -6.14 -16.12
N ALA A 51 4.68 -6.37 -14.83
CA ALA A 51 5.05 -7.60 -14.14
C ALA A 51 3.96 -8.69 -14.28
N ILE A 52 3.59 -9.02 -15.52
CA ILE A 52 2.46 -9.89 -15.87
C ILE A 52 2.56 -11.27 -15.19
N ASN A 53 3.74 -11.88 -15.20
CA ASN A 53 3.97 -13.19 -14.59
C ASN A 53 3.74 -13.16 -13.07
N LEU A 54 4.24 -12.12 -12.39
CA LEU A 54 4.03 -11.94 -10.95
C LEU A 54 2.55 -11.69 -10.63
N ALA A 55 1.87 -10.87 -11.41
CA ALA A 55 0.44 -10.64 -11.26
C ALA A 55 -0.39 -11.92 -11.40
N GLY A 56 -0.06 -12.76 -12.39
CA GLY A 56 -0.70 -14.07 -12.59
C GLY A 56 -0.50 -15.02 -11.40
N GLN A 57 0.69 -15.01 -10.78
CA GLN A 57 0.96 -15.79 -9.57
C GLN A 57 0.15 -15.29 -8.37
N VAL A 58 0.05 -13.97 -8.17
CA VAL A 58 -0.76 -13.37 -7.10
C VAL A 58 -2.24 -13.73 -7.25
N LYS A 59 -2.77 -13.63 -8.48
CA LYS A 59 -4.16 -14.04 -8.79
C LYS A 59 -4.39 -15.53 -8.50
N ALA A 60 -3.50 -16.39 -8.98
CA ALA A 60 -3.60 -17.83 -8.75
C ALA A 60 -3.46 -18.20 -7.26
N LYS A 61 -2.71 -17.43 -6.46
CA LYS A 61 -2.63 -17.59 -5.00
C LYS A 61 -3.94 -17.16 -4.32
N ARG A 62 -4.56 -16.07 -4.79
CA ARG A 62 -5.87 -15.62 -4.30
C ARG A 62 -6.96 -16.67 -4.53
N ASP A 63 -7.06 -17.17 -5.76
CA ASP A 63 -8.11 -18.10 -6.15
C ASP A 63 -7.95 -19.46 -5.42
N ARG A 64 -6.70 -19.89 -5.15
CA ARG A 64 -6.38 -21.05 -4.30
C ARG A 64 -6.68 -20.82 -2.82
N ARG A 65 -6.48 -19.61 -2.28
CA ARG A 65 -6.81 -19.26 -0.89
C ARG A 65 -8.33 -19.21 -0.64
N ALA A 66 -9.12 -18.88 -1.66
CA ALA A 66 -10.58 -18.85 -1.54
C ALA A 66 -11.21 -20.25 -1.33
N THR A 67 -10.46 -21.34 -1.53
CA THR A 67 -11.04 -22.69 -1.64
C THR A 67 -11.03 -23.55 -0.35
N ARG A 68 -10.23 -23.26 0.70
CA ARG A 68 -10.44 -23.81 2.08
C ARG A 68 -9.35 -23.42 3.09
N SER A 69 -9.76 -23.39 4.36
CA SER A 69 -9.02 -23.15 5.60
C SER A 69 -7.81 -24.07 5.86
N ASP A 70 -7.70 -25.20 5.15
CA ASP A 70 -6.66 -26.23 5.36
C ASP A 70 -5.30 -25.91 4.72
N TRP A 71 -5.19 -24.80 3.96
CA TRP A 71 -3.95 -24.41 3.30
C TRP A 71 -2.89 -23.88 4.27
N MET A 72 -3.30 -23.34 5.42
CA MET A 72 -2.40 -22.74 6.42
C MET A 72 -1.54 -23.80 7.12
N SER A 73 -2.10 -25.00 7.35
CA SER A 73 -1.42 -26.18 7.86
C SER A 73 -0.34 -26.64 6.88
N ILE A 74 -0.67 -26.66 5.59
CA ILE A 74 0.21 -27.07 4.50
C ILE A 74 1.33 -26.04 4.26
N GLU A 75 1.05 -24.73 4.34
CA GLU A 75 2.06 -23.68 4.25
C GLU A 75 3.04 -23.73 5.43
N ARG A 76 2.57 -24.03 6.64
CA ARG A 76 3.44 -24.29 7.82
C ARG A 76 4.28 -25.56 7.65
N GLU A 77 3.66 -26.68 7.26
CA GLU A 77 4.35 -27.98 7.08
C GLU A 77 5.41 -27.93 5.98
N ARG A 78 5.20 -27.17 4.91
CA ARG A 78 6.16 -27.03 3.80
C ARG A 78 7.21 -25.94 4.02
N GLY A 79 7.16 -25.23 5.15
CA GLY A 79 8.05 -24.08 5.42
C GLY A 79 7.84 -22.89 4.46
N ILE A 80 6.74 -22.89 3.71
CA ILE A 80 6.40 -21.86 2.71
C ILE A 80 5.80 -20.62 3.40
N SER A 81 5.13 -20.80 4.54
CA SER A 81 4.41 -19.74 5.26
C SER A 81 5.28 -18.53 5.65
N VAL A 82 6.59 -18.74 5.80
CA VAL A 82 7.52 -17.74 6.36
C VAL A 82 8.45 -17.11 5.31
N VAL A 83 8.46 -17.61 4.08
CA VAL A 83 9.44 -17.17 3.09
C VAL A 83 8.82 -16.16 2.14
N THR A 84 9.07 -14.88 2.48
CA THR A 84 9.41 -13.77 1.58
C THR A 84 8.55 -13.56 0.33
N SER A 85 8.02 -12.37 0.10
CA SER A 85 7.71 -11.97 -1.28
C SER A 85 7.74 -10.45 -1.41
N VAL A 86 8.92 -9.85 -1.26
CA VAL A 86 9.15 -8.53 -1.85
C VAL A 86 8.89 -8.67 -3.34
N MET A 87 7.94 -7.91 -3.87
CA MET A 87 7.63 -7.88 -5.28
C MET A 87 8.21 -6.59 -5.86
N THR A 88 9.16 -6.74 -6.79
CA THR A 88 9.79 -5.60 -7.45
C THR A 88 9.23 -5.44 -8.86
N PHE A 89 8.84 -4.22 -9.20
CA PHE A 89 8.37 -3.85 -10.54
C PHE A 89 8.83 -2.43 -10.90
N GLU A 90 8.89 -2.12 -12.19
CA GLU A 90 9.27 -0.79 -12.66
C GLU A 90 8.05 -0.06 -13.23
N PHE A 91 7.92 1.23 -12.92
CA PHE A 91 6.86 2.08 -13.46
C PHE A 91 7.34 3.53 -13.53
N GLY A 92 7.15 4.18 -14.69
CA GLY A 92 7.51 5.60 -14.89
C GLY A 92 8.97 5.93 -14.56
N GLY A 93 9.91 5.03 -14.89
CA GLY A 93 11.35 5.19 -14.60
C GLY A 93 11.74 5.01 -13.13
N ARG A 94 10.84 4.50 -12.28
CA ARG A 94 11.07 4.22 -10.86
C ARG A 94 10.99 2.72 -10.57
N VAL A 95 11.70 2.27 -9.53
CA VAL A 95 11.64 0.90 -9.02
C VAL A 95 10.76 0.88 -7.79
N PHE A 96 9.72 0.06 -7.83
CA PHE A 96 8.83 -0.15 -6.71
C PHE A 96 9.12 -1.50 -6.07
N ASN A 97 9.30 -1.50 -4.75
CA ASN A 97 9.45 -2.71 -3.93
C ASN A 97 8.23 -2.80 -3.02
N LEU A 98 7.32 -3.72 -3.32
CA LEU A 98 6.13 -3.96 -2.53
C LEU A 98 6.38 -5.11 -1.55
N LEU A 99 6.28 -4.82 -0.26
CA LEU A 99 6.33 -5.80 0.80
C LEU A 99 4.91 -6.26 1.14
N ASP A 100 4.64 -7.55 0.99
CA ASP A 100 3.34 -8.12 1.31
C ASP A 100 3.21 -8.35 2.82
N THR A 101 2.30 -7.63 3.50
CA THR A 101 1.97 -7.91 4.90
C THR A 101 0.93 -9.04 4.98
N PRO A 102 1.14 -10.12 5.74
CA PRO A 102 0.15 -11.19 5.89
C PRO A 102 -1.22 -10.69 6.33
N GLY A 103 -2.27 -11.13 5.63
CA GLY A 103 -3.64 -10.63 5.79
C GLY A 103 -4.58 -11.51 6.63
N HIS A 104 -4.12 -12.60 7.24
CA HIS A 104 -4.97 -13.51 8.04
C HIS A 104 -4.62 -13.45 9.54
N GLU A 105 -5.43 -14.08 10.40
CA GLU A 105 -5.39 -14.16 11.87
C GLU A 105 -4.00 -14.33 12.54
N ASP A 106 -2.97 -14.80 11.83
CA ASP A 106 -1.59 -14.82 12.31
C ASP A 106 -0.94 -13.43 12.22
N PHE A 107 -1.42 -12.50 13.05
CA PHE A 107 -0.82 -11.18 13.25
C PHE A 107 0.46 -11.33 14.07
N SER A 108 1.51 -11.89 13.46
CA SER A 108 2.80 -12.18 14.08
C SER A 108 3.71 -10.95 14.15
N GLU A 109 4.77 -11.06 14.97
CA GLU A 109 5.94 -10.16 14.99
C GLU A 109 6.47 -9.83 13.58
N ASP A 110 6.32 -10.76 12.62
CA ASP A 110 6.80 -10.58 11.24
C ASP A 110 6.08 -9.46 10.48
N THR A 111 4.80 -9.20 10.77
CA THR A 111 4.08 -8.07 10.17
C THR A 111 4.65 -6.73 10.67
N TYR A 112 4.97 -6.66 11.96
CA TYR A 112 5.63 -5.50 12.55
C TYR A 112 7.04 -5.30 11.97
N ARG A 113 7.82 -6.38 11.81
CA ARG A 113 9.14 -6.33 11.17
C ARG A 113 9.06 -5.88 9.71
N THR A 114 8.06 -6.33 8.96
CA THR A 114 7.85 -5.90 7.57
C THR A 114 7.66 -4.39 7.47
N LEU A 115 6.88 -3.80 8.38
CA LEU A 115 6.69 -2.35 8.42
C LEU A 115 7.95 -1.58 8.80
N THR A 116 8.94 -2.20 9.45
CA THR A 116 10.23 -1.53 9.71
C THR A 116 11.12 -1.42 8.47
N ALA A 117 10.82 -2.16 7.41
CA ALA A 117 11.63 -2.24 6.21
C ALA A 117 11.10 -1.40 5.04
N VAL A 118 10.07 -0.58 5.27
CA VAL A 118 9.42 0.24 4.22
C VAL A 118 9.57 1.73 4.49
N ASP A 119 9.62 2.50 3.40
CA ASP A 119 9.70 3.97 3.45
C ASP A 119 8.31 4.61 3.55
N SER A 120 7.24 3.87 3.21
CA SER A 120 5.85 4.35 3.21
C SER A 120 4.85 3.18 3.26
N ALA A 121 3.59 3.47 3.55
CA ALA A 121 2.50 2.49 3.49
C ALA A 121 1.31 2.99 2.67
N VAL A 122 0.64 2.07 1.98
CA VAL A 122 -0.67 2.29 1.36
C VAL A 122 -1.72 1.61 2.21
N MET A 123 -2.61 2.39 2.82
CA MET A 123 -3.72 1.90 3.63
C MET A 123 -4.95 1.71 2.77
N VAL A 124 -5.43 0.47 2.66
CA VAL A 124 -6.63 0.13 1.89
C VAL A 124 -7.83 -0.02 2.81
N ILE A 125 -8.88 0.76 2.53
CA ILE A 125 -10.13 0.77 3.29
C ILE A 125 -11.26 0.32 2.37
N ASP A 126 -12.15 -0.54 2.87
CA ASP A 126 -13.40 -0.87 2.19
C ASP A 126 -14.41 0.27 2.39
N ALA A 127 -14.88 0.90 1.31
CA ALA A 127 -15.80 2.04 1.37
C ALA A 127 -17.13 1.73 2.07
N ALA A 128 -17.57 0.46 2.09
CA ALA A 128 -18.79 0.06 2.78
C ALA A 128 -18.59 -0.07 4.30
N LYS A 129 -17.36 -0.33 4.75
CA LYS A 129 -17.06 -0.65 6.14
C LYS A 129 -16.35 0.48 6.89
N GLY A 130 -15.49 1.23 6.21
CA GLY A 130 -14.65 2.25 6.85
C GLY A 130 -13.50 1.63 7.66
N ILE A 131 -13.11 2.27 8.77
CA ILE A 131 -11.98 1.79 9.58
C ILE A 131 -12.36 0.57 10.43
N GLU A 132 -11.75 -0.57 10.10
CA GLU A 132 -11.87 -1.81 10.88
C GLU A 132 -10.71 -1.99 11.88
N ALA A 133 -10.91 -2.85 12.89
CA ALA A 133 -9.97 -3.04 14.01
C ALA A 133 -8.52 -3.36 13.58
N ARG A 134 -8.34 -4.15 12.52
CA ARG A 134 -7.00 -4.48 11.99
C ARG A 134 -6.34 -3.28 11.32
N THR A 135 -7.09 -2.51 10.53
CA THR A 135 -6.59 -1.28 9.90
C THR A 135 -6.08 -0.31 10.96
N ARG A 136 -6.84 -0.13 12.05
CA ARG A 136 -6.41 0.67 13.21
C ARG A 136 -5.10 0.15 13.82
N LYS A 137 -4.98 -1.17 14.08
CA LYS A 137 -3.75 -1.75 14.64
C LYS A 137 -2.53 -1.55 13.73
N LEU A 138 -2.66 -1.75 12.43
CA LEU A 138 -1.56 -1.55 11.47
C LEU A 138 -1.18 -0.07 11.37
N PHE A 139 -2.18 0.81 11.36
CA PHE A 139 -1.97 2.25 11.39
C PHE A 139 -1.14 2.69 12.60
N GLU A 140 -1.45 2.19 13.80
CA GLU A 140 -0.68 2.52 15.01
C GLU A 140 0.79 2.14 14.88
N VAL A 141 1.11 1.03 14.22
CA VAL A 141 2.50 0.62 13.96
C VAL A 141 3.20 1.58 13.02
N CYS A 142 2.51 2.01 11.95
CA CYS A 142 3.03 3.03 11.04
C CYS A 142 3.25 4.37 11.75
N ARG A 143 2.32 4.77 12.63
CA ARG A 143 2.41 5.98 13.43
C ARG A 143 3.61 5.96 14.40
N LEU A 144 3.85 4.84 15.08
CA LEU A 144 5.00 4.67 15.97
C LEU A 144 6.36 4.74 15.26
N ARG A 145 6.36 4.68 13.93
CA ARG A 145 7.56 4.64 13.08
C ARG A 145 7.68 5.87 12.17
N ASP A 146 6.77 6.84 12.31
CA ASP A 146 6.66 8.00 11.42
C ASP A 146 6.58 7.63 9.92
N ILE A 147 5.97 6.47 9.61
CA ILE A 147 5.82 5.99 8.23
C ILE A 147 4.71 6.80 7.54
N PRO A 148 5.01 7.49 6.42
CA PRO A 148 3.98 8.19 5.64
C PRO A 148 2.94 7.23 5.08
N ILE A 149 1.66 7.64 5.13
CA ILE A 149 0.52 6.81 4.72
C ILE A 149 -0.23 7.46 3.57
N ILE A 150 -0.49 6.68 2.52
CA ILE A 150 -1.43 7.00 1.45
C ILE A 150 -2.68 6.15 1.65
N THR A 151 -3.85 6.78 1.73
CA THR A 151 -5.12 6.06 1.91
C THR A 151 -5.80 5.83 0.56
N PHE A 152 -6.21 4.58 0.31
CA PHE A 152 -7.00 4.18 -0.85
C PHE A 152 -8.35 3.62 -0.41
N ILE A 153 -9.41 4.36 -0.72
CA ILE A 153 -10.80 3.93 -0.49
C ILE A 153 -11.22 3.03 -1.65
N ASN A 154 -11.43 1.75 -1.36
CA ASN A 154 -11.70 0.71 -2.34
C ASN A 154 -13.18 0.30 -2.36
N LYS A 155 -13.60 -0.39 -3.43
CA LYS A 155 -14.95 -0.91 -3.64
C LYS A 155 -16.05 0.15 -3.81
N MET A 156 -15.71 1.29 -4.43
CA MET A 156 -16.67 2.33 -4.78
C MET A 156 -17.74 1.87 -5.80
N ASP A 157 -17.50 0.74 -6.49
CA ASP A 157 -18.45 0.03 -7.36
C ASP A 157 -19.62 -0.62 -6.61
N ARG A 158 -19.57 -0.62 -5.27
CA ARG A 158 -20.62 -1.19 -4.40
C ARG A 158 -21.30 -0.08 -3.60
N GLU A 159 -22.44 -0.43 -3.00
CA GLU A 159 -23.05 0.40 -1.95
C GLU A 159 -22.00 0.68 -0.88
N SER A 160 -21.76 1.97 -0.64
CA SER A 160 -20.68 2.48 0.20
C SER A 160 -21.20 3.57 1.12
N ARG A 161 -20.47 3.79 2.21
CA ARG A 161 -20.74 4.89 3.13
C ARG A 161 -20.48 6.23 2.43
N ASP A 162 -20.95 7.30 3.05
CA ASP A 162 -20.69 8.64 2.54
C ASP A 162 -19.20 9.01 2.61
N PRO A 163 -18.52 9.40 1.51
CA PRO A 163 -17.18 9.95 1.50
C PRO A 163 -16.88 11.00 2.56
N PHE A 164 -17.81 11.91 2.89
CA PHE A 164 -17.59 12.85 3.97
C PHE A 164 -17.59 12.15 5.34
N GLU A 165 -18.50 11.20 5.57
CA GLU A 165 -18.48 10.37 6.78
C GLU A 165 -17.23 9.50 6.88
N LEU A 166 -16.74 8.97 5.76
CA LEU A 166 -15.50 8.19 5.71
C LEU A 166 -14.28 9.06 6.03
N LEU A 167 -14.20 10.28 5.47
CA LEU A 167 -13.14 11.23 5.82
C LEU A 167 -13.18 11.57 7.31
N ASP A 168 -14.35 11.95 7.83
CA ASP A 168 -14.55 12.30 9.23
C ASP A 168 -14.20 11.13 10.17
N GLU A 169 -14.57 9.90 9.79
CA GLU A 169 -14.17 8.70 10.52
C GLU A 169 -12.66 8.52 10.52
N ILE A 170 -11.99 8.67 9.37
CA ILE A 170 -10.54 8.53 9.25
C ILE A 170 -9.84 9.57 10.13
N GLU A 171 -10.24 10.84 10.05
CA GLU A 171 -9.66 11.94 10.83
C GLU A 171 -9.80 11.69 12.33
N LYS A 172 -11.02 11.41 12.79
CA LYS A 172 -11.30 11.19 14.22
C LYS A 172 -10.68 9.92 14.78
N THR A 173 -10.74 8.84 14.01
CA THR A 173 -10.29 7.51 14.45
C THR A 173 -8.78 7.41 14.52
N LEU A 174 -8.10 7.96 13.50
CA LEU A 174 -6.65 7.85 13.35
C LEU A 174 -5.91 9.10 13.87
N ALA A 175 -6.63 10.17 14.23
CA ALA A 175 -6.07 11.45 14.64
C ALA A 175 -5.08 11.99 13.60
N LEU A 176 -5.54 12.06 12.35
CA LEU A 176 -4.78 12.55 11.19
C LEU A 176 -5.56 13.64 10.48
N ASP A 177 -4.85 14.58 9.87
CA ASP A 177 -5.45 15.45 8.86
C ASP A 177 -5.60 14.69 7.54
N THR A 178 -6.77 14.77 6.90
CA THR A 178 -6.97 14.18 5.57
C THR A 178 -6.87 15.23 4.47
N ALA A 179 -6.26 14.84 3.33
CA ALA A 179 -6.15 15.67 2.15
C ALA A 179 -6.65 14.87 0.92
N PRO A 180 -7.91 15.04 0.52
CA PRO A 180 -8.46 14.34 -0.63
C PRO A 180 -7.73 14.74 -1.92
N VAL A 181 -7.13 13.77 -2.60
CA VAL A 181 -6.47 13.97 -3.91
C VAL A 181 -7.43 13.72 -5.07
N THR A 182 -8.36 12.78 -4.88
CA THR A 182 -9.39 12.38 -5.85
C THR A 182 -10.73 12.26 -5.13
N TRP A 183 -11.83 12.55 -5.82
CA TRP A 183 -13.17 12.50 -5.22
C TRP A 183 -14.13 11.66 -6.05
N PRO A 184 -14.84 10.68 -5.47
CA PRO A 184 -15.73 9.82 -6.24
C PRO A 184 -16.96 10.58 -6.74
N ILE A 185 -17.32 10.33 -8.00
CA ILE A 185 -18.56 10.81 -8.62
C ILE A 185 -19.55 9.64 -8.68
N GLY A 186 -20.63 9.76 -7.92
CA GLY A 186 -21.60 8.68 -7.70
C GLY A 186 -21.06 7.57 -6.80
N ARG A 187 -21.91 6.57 -6.51
CA ARG A 187 -21.60 5.40 -5.65
C ARG A 187 -22.37 4.18 -6.14
N GLY A 188 -21.85 2.99 -5.89
CA GLY A 188 -22.53 1.75 -6.25
C GLY A 188 -22.85 1.69 -7.74
N ARG A 189 -24.14 1.55 -8.08
CA ARG A 189 -24.59 1.49 -9.47
C ARG A 189 -24.36 2.78 -10.27
N ASP A 190 -24.34 3.92 -9.58
CA ASP A 190 -24.17 5.23 -10.20
C ASP A 190 -22.70 5.70 -10.20
N PHE A 191 -21.76 4.84 -9.78
CA PHE A 191 -20.34 5.17 -9.77
C PHE A 191 -19.79 5.30 -11.20
N ILE A 192 -19.31 6.50 -11.54
CA ILE A 192 -18.82 6.80 -12.90
C ILE A 192 -17.33 7.19 -12.94
N GLY A 193 -16.69 7.41 -11.80
CA GLY A 193 -15.25 7.70 -11.75
C GLY A 193 -14.82 8.54 -10.55
N THR A 194 -13.62 9.09 -10.65
CA THR A 194 -12.94 9.95 -9.67
C THR A 194 -12.21 11.10 -10.35
#